data_AF-A0A1S6QH88-F1
#
_entry.id   AF-A0A1S6QH88-F1
#
_cell.length_a   1.000
_cell.length_b   1.000
_cell.length_c   1.000
_cell.angle_alpha   90.00
_cell.angle_beta   90.00
_cell.angle_gamma   90.00
#
_symmetry.space_group_name_H-M   'P 1'
#
loop_
_entity.id
_entity.type
_entity.pdbx_description
1 polymer ?
#
loop_
_entity_poly.entity_id
_entity_poly.type
_entity_poly.pdbx_seq_one_letter_code
_entity_poly.pdbx_strand_id
1 'polypeptide(L)' 'MGISAKKTRTTITLEKEFKEHLQQLADEENRSMNNLIETALKKYVTEHEEESKKSGN' A
#
# COMPACT_ATOMS: atom_id res chain seq x y z
N MET A 1 -16.11 11.56 7.49
CA MET A 1 -16.51 10.16 7.25
C MET A 1 -15.67 9.26 8.13
N GLY A 2 -16.32 8.42 8.95
CA GLY A 2 -15.67 7.50 9.87
C GLY A 2 -14.96 6.38 9.13
N ILE A 3 -13.79 5.99 9.64
CA ILE A 3 -13.10 4.78 9.21
C ILE A 3 -14.05 3.61 9.51
N SER A 4 -14.21 2.66 8.58
CA SER A 4 -15.03 1.47 8.85
C SER A 4 -14.48 0.76 10.09
N ALA A 5 -15.33 0.09 10.87
CA ALA A 5 -14.89 -0.62 12.08
C ALA A 5 -13.78 -1.66 11.83
N LYS A 6 -13.50 -1.99 10.56
CA LYS A 6 -12.48 -2.95 10.12
C LYS A 6 -11.19 -2.31 9.62
N LYS A 7 -11.08 -0.98 9.59
CA LYS A 7 -9.87 -0.27 9.16
C LYS A 7 -9.25 0.47 10.34
N THR A 8 -7.92 0.53 10.36
CA THR A 8 -7.14 1.34 11.29
C THR A 8 -6.40 2.43 10.50
N ARG A 9 -6.03 3.54 11.18
CA ARG A 9 -5.23 4.60 10.58
C ARG A 9 -3.79 4.44 11.02
N THR A 10 -2.90 4.42 10.04
CA THR A 10 -1.44 4.44 10.25
C THR A 10 -0.89 5.73 9.67
N THR A 11 -0.03 6.39 10.44
CA THR A 11 0.73 7.55 9.97
C THR A 11 2.10 7.08 9.53
N ILE A 12 2.51 7.45 8.31
CA ILE A 12 3.83 7.13 7.76
C ILE A 12 4.56 8.41 7.37
N THR A 13 5.87 8.41 7.54
CA THR A 13 6.76 9.48 7.08
C THR A 13 7.39 9.05 5.77
N LEU A 14 7.30 9.90 4.74
CA LEU A 14 7.85 9.64 3.41
C LEU A 14 8.68 10.85 2.98
N GLU A 15 9.67 10.61 2.13
CA GLU A 15 10.33 11.70 1.41
C GLU A 15 9.32 12.48 0.57
N LYS A 16 9.52 13.80 0.48
CA LYS A 16 8.57 14.70 -0.16
C LYS A 16 8.36 14.34 -1.64
N GLU A 17 9.46 14.14 -2.37
CA GLU A 17 9.44 13.79 -3.79
C GLU A 17 8.76 12.44 -4.02
N PHE A 18 9.04 11.46 -3.17
CA PHE A 18 8.39 10.15 -3.26
C PHE A 18 6.88 10.24 -3.06
N LYS A 19 6.42 11.05 -2.10
CA LYS A 19 4.98 11.28 -1.89
C LYS A 19 4.34 11.95 -3.11
N GLU A 20 5.02 12.89 -3.75
CA GLU A 20 4.53 13.55 -4.97
C GLU A 20 4.38 12.55 -6.12
N HIS A 21 5.36 11.66 -6.31
CA HIS A 21 5.27 10.59 -7.31
C HIS A 21 4.12 9.60 -7.01
N LEU A 22 3.91 9.22 -5.74
CA LEU A 22 2.77 8.38 -5.37
C LEU A 22 1.42 9.04 -5.67
N GLN A 23 1.32 10.36 -5.50
CA GLN A 23 0.12 11.10 -5.81
C GLN A 23 -0.14 11.14 -7.32
N GLN A 24 0.89 11.44 -8.12
CA GLN A 24 0.80 11.43 -9.59
C GLN A 24 0.36 10.05 -10.11
N LEU A 25 1.00 8.99 -9.63
CA LEU A 25 0.64 7.62 -10.02
C LEU A 25 -0.79 7.26 -9.64
N ALA A 26 -1.25 7.68 -8.46
CA ALA A 26 -2.63 7.45 -8.03
C ALA A 26 -3.64 8.20 -8.91
N ASP A 27 -3.32 9.43 -9.32
CA ASP A 27 -4.16 10.24 -10.19
C ASP A 27 -4.26 9.64 -11.60
N GLU A 28 -3.13 9.15 -12.16
CA GLU A 28 -3.07 8.42 -13.43
C GLU A 28 -3.92 7.13 -13.40
N GLU A 29 -3.91 6.41 -12.27
CA GLU A 29 -4.73 5.22 -12.05
C GLU A 29 -6.19 5.52 -11.65
N ASN A 30 -6.60 6.79 -11.59
CA ASN A 30 -7.93 7.23 -11.15
C ASN A 30 -8.33 6.68 -9.76
N ARG A 31 -7.40 6.67 -8.81
CA ARG A 31 -7.60 6.14 -7.45
C ARG A 31 -7.00 7.05 -6.39
N SER A 32 -7.37 6.84 -5.13
CA SER A 32 -6.71 7.56 -4.02
C SER A 32 -5.30 7.01 -3.75
N MET A 33 -4.38 7.90 -3.37
CA MET A 33 -3.04 7.53 -2.92
C MET A 33 -3.07 6.50 -1.77
N ASN A 34 -4.02 6.62 -0.84
CA ASN A 34 -4.19 5.63 0.23
C ASN A 34 -4.53 4.24 -0.31
N ASN A 35 -5.41 4.15 -1.31
CA ASN A 35 -5.74 2.87 -1.94
C ASN A 35 -4.51 2.31 -2.66
N LEU A 36 -3.74 3.15 -3.37
CA LEU A 36 -2.51 2.72 -4.06
C LEU A 36 -1.52 2.09 -3.06
N ILE A 37 -1.24 2.80 -1.97
CA ILE A 37 -0.36 2.34 -0.89
C ILE A 37 -0.89 1.04 -0.26
N GLU A 38 -2.19 0.96 0.06
CA GLU A 38 -2.80 -0.24 0.64
C GLU A 38 -2.64 -1.46 -0.30
N THR A 39 -2.82 -1.29 -1.61
CA THR A 39 -2.62 -2.38 -2.59
C THR A 39 -1.16 -2.79 -2.70
N ALA A 40 -0.24 -1.83 -2.78
CA ALA A 40 1.19 -2.12 -2.89
C ALA A 40 1.70 -2.90 -1.67
N LEU A 41 1.31 -2.50 -0.46
CA LEU A 41 1.69 -3.19 0.77
C LEU A 41 1.10 -4.60 0.85
N LYS A 42 -0.16 -4.80 0.45
CA LYS A 42 -0.77 -6.14 0.41
C LYS A 42 -0.02 -7.05 -0.56
N LYS A 43 0.28 -6.55 -1.76
CA LYS A 43 1.03 -7.29 -2.78
C LYS A 43 2.40 -7.73 -2.25
N TYR A 44 3.15 -6.80 -1.66
CA TYR A 44 4.46 -7.08 -1.06
C TYR A 44 4.39 -8.17 0.02
N VAL A 45 3.40 -8.10 0.93
CA VAL A 45 3.23 -9.11 1.99
C VAL A 45 2.86 -10.47 1.40
N THR A 46 1.93 -10.51 0.43
CA THR A 46 1.53 -11.77 -0.22
C THR A 46 2.71 -12.43 -0.95
N GLU A 47 3.48 -11.66 -1.73
CA GLU A 47 4.66 -12.17 -2.43
C GLU A 47 5.70 -12.74 -1.45
N HIS A 48 5.97 -12.04 -0.34
CA HIS A 48 6.89 -12.49 0.70
C HIS A 48 6.42 -13.76 1.43
N GLU A 49 5.12 -13.89 1.69
CA GLU A 49 4.54 -15.09 2.30
C GLU A 49 4.57 -16.30 1.35
N GLU A 50 4.39 -16.09 0.04
CA GLU A 50 4.48 -17.15 -0.96
C GLU A 50 5.90 -17.66 -1.16
N GLU A 51 6.90 -16.77 -1.15
CA GLU A 51 8.31 -17.14 -1.19
C GLU A 51 8.73 -17.98 0.02
N SER A 52 8.25 -17.59 1.22
CA SER A 52 8.51 -18.34 2.46
C SER A 52 7.93 -19.75 2.45
N LYS A 53 6.83 -19.99 1.72
CA LYS A 53 6.20 -21.32 1.57
C LYS A 53 6.94 -22.21 0.57
N LYS A 54 7.62 -21.64 -0.42
CA LYS A 54 8.36 -22.40 -1.46
C LYS A 54 9.68 -22.98 -0.95
N SER A 55 10.30 -22.39 0.09
CA SER A 55 11.54 -22.91 0.69
C SER A 55 11.31 -23.99 1.77
N GLY A 56 10.06 -24.34 2.06
CA GLY A 56 9.68 -25.31 3.11
C GLY A 56 9.17 -26.66 2.60
N ASN A 57 9.34 -26.99 1.31
CA ASN A 57 8.90 -28.26 0.72
C ASN A 57 10.03 -28.96 -0.03
#